data_AF-A0A947MPR2-F1
#
_entry.id   AF-A0A947MPR2-F1
#
_cell.length_a   1.000
_cell.length_b   1.000
_cell.length_c   1.000
_cell.angle_alpha   90.00
_cell.angle_beta   90.00
_cell.angle_gamma   90.00
#
_symmetry.space_group_name_H-M   'P 1'
#
loop_
_entity.id
_entity.type
_entity.pdbx_description
1 polymer ?
#
loop_
_entity_poly.entity_id
_entity_poly.type
_entity_poly.pdbx_seq_one_letter_code
_entity_poly.pdbx_strand_id
1 'polypeptide(L)'
;MSPDSPTSQPGGSGSSLWVALAAVVGISFVGFAAGTSTQAATSAPTRSLAPKASSPETIQAARPYRELRETHGSAPRNFLDHTLTPSGQEPVEVTPDVLDAAAIANVVAERVSRRAYDGAPPTIPHAVHQQDASACLACHGRALEIGNLRANFPSHHPMSSCNQCHVPNESPVPGGLLPNALPVAQFEGLPPKRGERAWGGAPPVIPHPTFLRERCMSCHGPTGNDPIRTSHPWRQSCTQCHAPDAERDQHP
;
A
#
# COMPACT_ATOMS: atom_id res chain seq x y z
N MET A 1 -55.44 75.53 5.41
CA MET A 1 -54.24 74.92 6.02
C MET A 1 -54.46 73.42 6.00
N SER A 2 -53.95 72.76 4.96
CA SER A 2 -53.95 71.30 4.81
C SER A 2 -52.49 70.86 4.80
N PRO A 3 -52.12 69.74 5.46
CA PRO A 3 -50.74 69.27 5.46
C PRO A 3 -50.46 68.43 4.22
N ASP A 4 -49.34 68.71 3.57
CA ASP A 4 -48.76 67.88 2.51
C ASP A 4 -48.17 66.59 3.09
N SER A 5 -48.51 65.46 2.46
CA SER A 5 -47.89 64.15 2.71
C SER A 5 -46.66 63.97 1.82
N PRO A 6 -45.53 63.44 2.33
CA PRO A 6 -44.37 63.15 1.49
C PRO A 6 -44.51 61.80 0.78
N THR A 7 -44.36 61.84 -0.54
CA THR A 7 -44.27 60.66 -1.43
C THR A 7 -42.89 60.02 -1.29
N SER A 8 -42.83 58.80 -0.73
CA SER A 8 -41.61 57.98 -0.70
C SER A 8 -41.35 57.35 -2.07
N GLN A 9 -40.18 57.57 -2.65
CA GLN A 9 -39.74 56.86 -3.86
C GLN A 9 -39.18 55.47 -3.52
N PRO A 10 -39.47 54.43 -4.33
CA PRO A 10 -38.91 53.10 -4.14
C PRO A 10 -37.45 53.06 -4.63
N GLY A 11 -36.52 52.80 -3.70
CA GLY A 11 -35.10 52.64 -3.99
C GLY A 11 -34.81 51.38 -4.81
N GLY A 12 -34.19 51.57 -5.98
CA GLY A 12 -33.74 50.53 -6.88
C GLY A 12 -32.60 49.69 -6.31
N SER A 13 -32.92 48.67 -5.52
CA SER A 13 -31.97 47.69 -4.95
C SER A 13 -31.95 46.34 -5.67
N GLY A 14 -32.86 46.11 -6.63
CA GLY A 14 -32.95 44.82 -7.32
C GLY A 14 -31.79 44.56 -8.28
N SER A 15 -31.30 45.59 -8.98
CA SER A 15 -30.32 45.41 -10.07
C SER A 15 -28.94 44.94 -9.58
N SER A 16 -28.46 45.43 -8.44
CA SER A 16 -27.14 45.07 -7.91
C SER A 16 -27.09 43.62 -7.41
N LEU A 17 -28.19 43.12 -6.86
CA LEU A 17 -28.30 41.74 -6.37
C LEU A 17 -28.22 40.74 -7.53
N TRP A 18 -28.90 41.02 -8.64
CA TRP A 18 -28.89 40.14 -9.83
C TRP A 18 -27.51 40.10 -10.50
N VAL A 19 -26.79 41.22 -10.51
CA VAL A 19 -25.42 41.28 -11.06
C VAL A 19 -24.46 40.45 -10.20
N ALA A 20 -24.54 40.56 -8.88
CA ALA A 20 -23.71 39.76 -7.98
C ALA A 20 -24.00 38.26 -8.10
N LEU A 21 -25.28 37.87 -8.20
CA LEU A 21 -25.67 36.47 -8.37
C LEU A 21 -25.15 35.90 -9.70
N ALA A 22 -25.28 36.64 -10.80
CA ALA A 22 -24.78 36.24 -12.11
C ALA A 22 -23.26 36.04 -12.12
N ALA A 23 -22.51 36.89 -11.42
CA ALA A 23 -21.06 36.76 -11.31
C ALA A 23 -20.64 35.49 -10.56
N VAL A 24 -21.30 35.16 -9.44
CA VAL A 24 -21.00 33.96 -8.65
C VAL A 24 -21.30 32.69 -9.44
N VAL A 25 -22.43 32.65 -10.15
CA VAL A 25 -22.80 31.51 -11.00
C VAL A 25 -21.80 31.35 -12.14
N GLY A 26 -21.40 32.46 -12.79
CA GLY A 26 -20.40 32.44 -13.86
C GLY A 26 -19.05 31.89 -13.41
N ILE A 27 -18.53 32.36 -12.27
CA ILE A 27 -17.26 31.88 -11.69
C ILE A 27 -17.35 30.38 -11.34
N SER A 28 -18.45 29.96 -10.74
CA SER A 28 -18.68 28.56 -10.37
C SER A 28 -18.72 27.64 -11.59
N PHE A 29 -19.37 28.09 -12.67
CA PHE A 29 -19.46 27.34 -13.92
C PHE A 29 -18.10 27.20 -14.62
N VAL A 30 -17.30 28.28 -14.67
CA VAL A 30 -15.94 28.24 -15.24
C VAL A 30 -15.05 27.30 -14.43
N GLY A 31 -15.11 27.36 -13.10
CA GLY A 31 -14.36 26.45 -12.22
C GLY A 31 -14.75 24.98 -12.41
N PHE A 32 -16.06 24.70 -12.53
CA PHE A 32 -16.56 23.35 -12.82
C PHE A 32 -16.08 22.86 -14.18
N ALA A 33 -16.24 23.66 -15.24
CA ALA A 33 -15.83 23.27 -16.60
C ALA A 33 -14.32 23.05 -16.71
N ALA A 34 -13.49 23.87 -16.06
CA ALA A 34 -12.05 23.68 -16.01
C ALA A 34 -11.68 22.40 -15.22
N GLY A 35 -12.33 22.16 -14.08
CA GLY A 35 -12.07 20.99 -13.22
C GLY A 35 -12.53 19.67 -13.81
N THR A 36 -13.60 19.66 -14.61
CA THR A 36 -14.11 18.45 -15.29
C THR A 36 -13.58 18.28 -16.71
N SER A 37 -12.78 19.22 -17.21
CA SER A 37 -12.12 19.04 -18.50
C SER A 37 -11.13 17.88 -18.37
N THR A 38 -11.51 16.75 -18.97
CA THR A 38 -10.59 15.62 -19.15
C THR A 38 -9.47 16.13 -20.05
N GLN A 39 -8.30 16.38 -19.47
CA GLN A 39 -7.08 16.45 -20.28
C GLN A 39 -7.03 15.13 -21.05
N ALA A 40 -7.15 15.23 -22.38
CA ALA A 40 -6.89 14.10 -23.25
C ALA A 40 -5.53 13.57 -22.81
N ALA A 41 -5.50 12.32 -22.33
CA ALA A 41 -4.27 11.66 -21.97
C ALA A 41 -3.34 11.86 -23.17
N THR A 42 -2.29 12.66 -22.98
CA THR A 42 -1.26 12.86 -23.98
C THR A 42 -0.76 11.45 -24.26
N SER A 43 -1.16 10.89 -25.39
CA SER A 43 -0.71 9.58 -25.84
C SER A 43 0.80 9.63 -25.76
N ALA A 44 1.37 8.96 -24.76
CA ALA A 44 2.81 8.79 -24.70
C ALA A 44 3.23 8.25 -26.06
N PRO A 45 4.20 8.87 -26.75
CA PRO A 45 4.55 8.45 -28.09
C PRO A 45 4.87 6.97 -28.04
N THR A 46 4.13 6.16 -28.79
CA THR A 46 4.41 4.74 -28.95
C THR A 46 5.81 4.64 -29.52
N ARG A 47 6.79 4.39 -28.65
CA ARG A 47 8.19 4.25 -29.04
C ARG A 47 8.23 2.97 -29.86
N SER A 48 8.19 3.11 -31.18
CA SER A 48 8.49 2.02 -32.09
C SER A 48 9.95 1.64 -31.85
N LEU A 49 10.15 0.60 -31.04
CA LEU A 49 11.45 0.01 -30.85
C LEU A 49 11.80 -0.65 -32.18
N ALA A 50 12.71 -0.03 -32.92
CA ALA A 50 13.34 -0.70 -34.05
C ALA A 50 13.88 -2.05 -33.55
N PRO A 51 13.63 -3.18 -34.24
CA PRO A 51 14.16 -4.46 -33.84
C PRO A 51 15.69 -4.34 -33.81
N LYS A 52 16.25 -4.36 -32.60
CA LYS A 52 17.69 -4.41 -32.41
C LYS A 52 18.12 -5.75 -33.00
N ALA A 53 18.91 -5.71 -34.07
CA ALA A 53 19.51 -6.90 -34.65
C ALA A 53 20.31 -7.60 -33.54
N SER A 54 19.78 -8.71 -33.05
CA SER A 54 20.45 -9.55 -32.07
C SER A 54 21.63 -10.21 -32.78
N SER A 55 22.84 -9.86 -32.34
CA SER A 55 24.01 -10.70 -32.59
C SER A 55 23.73 -12.12 -32.08
N PRO A 56 24.35 -13.18 -32.66
CA PRO A 56 24.14 -14.55 -32.23
C PRO A 56 24.85 -14.75 -30.88
N GLU A 57 24.26 -14.20 -29.83
CA GLU A 57 24.65 -14.42 -28.45
C GLU A 57 24.19 -15.83 -28.10
N THR A 58 25.14 -16.68 -27.74
CA THR A 58 24.89 -18.08 -27.35
C THR A 58 23.86 -18.08 -26.22
N ILE A 59 22.62 -18.46 -26.52
CA ILE A 59 21.57 -18.58 -25.52
C ILE A 59 22.01 -19.68 -24.55
N GLN A 60 22.46 -19.26 -23.37
CA GLN A 60 22.87 -20.18 -22.32
C GLN A 60 21.62 -20.88 -21.79
N ALA A 61 21.60 -22.21 -21.88
CA ALA A 61 20.47 -23.00 -21.41
C ALA A 61 20.26 -22.79 -19.90
N ALA A 62 19.00 -22.56 -19.50
CA ALA A 62 18.64 -22.36 -18.11
C ALA A 62 19.06 -23.57 -17.25
N ARG A 63 19.75 -23.31 -16.13
CA ARG A 63 20.21 -24.37 -15.21
C ARG A 63 19.02 -25.09 -14.56
N PRO A 64 19.09 -26.41 -14.37
CA PRO A 64 18.04 -27.16 -13.70
C PRO A 64 17.94 -26.79 -12.21
N TYR A 65 16.72 -26.71 -11.70
CA TYR A 65 16.41 -26.23 -10.34
C TYR A 65 17.10 -27.03 -9.22
N ARG A 66 17.47 -28.30 -9.50
CA ARG A 66 18.24 -29.15 -8.58
C ARG A 66 19.66 -28.63 -8.34
N GLU A 67 20.30 -28.12 -9.39
CA GLU A 67 21.68 -27.61 -9.32
C GLU A 67 21.75 -26.31 -8.51
N LEU A 68 20.74 -25.44 -8.65
CA LEU A 68 20.62 -24.21 -7.85
C LEU A 68 20.38 -24.51 -6.36
N ARG A 69 19.76 -25.66 -6.05
CA ARG A 69 19.49 -26.11 -4.68
C ARG A 69 20.75 -26.60 -3.97
N GLU A 70 21.67 -27.22 -4.70
CA GLU A 70 22.90 -27.78 -4.15
C GLU A 70 23.96 -26.68 -3.88
N THR A 71 23.83 -25.50 -4.50
CA THR A 71 24.79 -24.38 -4.36
C THR A 71 24.38 -23.32 -3.33
N HIS A 72 23.38 -23.57 -2.48
CA HIS A 72 22.83 -22.60 -1.51
C HIS A 72 23.82 -22.06 -0.44
N GLY A 73 25.10 -22.46 -0.47
CA GLY A 73 26.14 -21.92 0.42
C GLY A 73 27.26 -21.11 -0.25
N SER A 74 27.37 -21.09 -1.58
CA SER A 74 28.63 -20.61 -2.21
C SER A 74 28.56 -20.10 -3.66
N ALA A 75 27.40 -19.94 -4.28
CA ALA A 75 27.34 -19.38 -5.64
C ALA A 75 27.39 -17.83 -5.64
N PRO A 76 28.22 -17.19 -6.51
CA PRO A 76 28.24 -15.74 -6.67
C PRO A 76 26.89 -15.21 -7.19
N ARG A 77 26.46 -14.09 -6.62
CA ARG A 77 25.10 -13.51 -6.67
C ARG A 77 24.69 -12.86 -8.00
N ASN A 78 25.35 -13.19 -9.11
CA ASN A 78 25.24 -12.42 -10.36
C ASN A 78 24.31 -13.08 -11.39
N PHE A 79 23.20 -13.69 -10.98
CA PHE A 79 22.26 -14.34 -11.91
C PHE A 79 21.22 -13.39 -12.53
N LEU A 80 21.41 -12.07 -12.36
CA LEU A 80 20.40 -11.04 -12.62
C LEU A 80 20.88 -9.92 -13.55
N ASP A 81 21.90 -10.14 -14.38
CA ASP A 81 22.31 -9.11 -15.35
C ASP A 81 21.46 -9.12 -16.63
N HIS A 82 20.75 -10.21 -16.93
CA HIS A 82 20.05 -10.30 -18.21
C HIS A 82 18.58 -10.68 -18.02
N THR A 83 17.74 -9.72 -18.43
CA THR A 83 16.31 -9.81 -18.73
C THR A 83 15.35 -9.42 -17.59
N LEU A 84 14.62 -8.34 -17.89
CA LEU A 84 13.47 -7.77 -17.16
C LEU A 84 13.80 -6.69 -16.12
N THR A 85 14.40 -5.59 -16.57
CA THR A 85 14.23 -4.26 -15.96
C THR A 85 12.98 -3.60 -16.53
N PRO A 86 11.93 -3.35 -15.72
CA PRO A 86 10.97 -2.29 -16.02
C PRO A 86 11.74 -0.96 -16.05
N SER A 87 11.58 -0.21 -17.13
CA SER A 87 12.26 1.07 -17.35
C SER A 87 12.09 2.00 -16.15
N GLY A 88 13.18 2.25 -15.41
CA GLY A 88 13.28 3.37 -14.45
C GLY A 88 13.62 3.01 -13.00
N GLN A 89 13.73 1.73 -12.63
CA GLN A 89 14.30 1.33 -11.35
C GLN A 89 15.54 0.49 -11.63
N GLU A 90 16.71 0.96 -11.20
CA GLU A 90 17.90 0.11 -11.17
C GLU A 90 17.57 -1.18 -10.42
N PRO A 91 18.10 -2.34 -10.83
CA PRO A 91 17.95 -3.57 -10.06
C PRO A 91 18.55 -3.31 -8.68
N VAL A 92 17.70 -3.07 -7.69
CA VAL A 92 18.14 -3.07 -6.30
C VAL A 92 18.62 -4.49 -6.05
N GLU A 93 19.91 -4.66 -5.81
CA GLU A 93 20.48 -5.92 -5.36
C GLU A 93 19.82 -6.27 -4.02
N VAL A 94 18.73 -7.03 -4.06
CA VAL A 94 18.07 -7.53 -2.86
C VAL A 94 18.93 -8.68 -2.37
N THR A 95 20.02 -8.36 -1.69
CA THR A 95 20.58 -9.32 -0.75
C THR A 95 19.50 -9.50 0.33
N PRO A 96 18.95 -10.71 0.52
CA PRO A 96 18.19 -10.94 1.73
C PRO A 96 19.20 -10.74 2.86
N ASP A 97 19.03 -9.68 3.65
CA ASP A 97 19.69 -9.57 4.93
C ASP A 97 19.37 -10.88 5.65
N VAL A 98 20.38 -11.73 5.85
CA VAL A 98 20.21 -12.92 6.67
C VAL A 98 20.12 -12.39 8.08
N LEU A 99 18.90 -12.02 8.48
CA LEU A 99 18.60 -11.63 9.83
C LEU A 99 18.93 -12.82 10.73
N ASP A 100 19.76 -12.59 11.73
CA ASP A 100 19.98 -13.60 12.76
C ASP A 100 18.68 -13.83 13.55
N ALA A 101 18.66 -14.89 14.37
CA ALA A 101 17.48 -15.24 15.14
C ALA A 101 16.98 -14.10 16.06
N ALA A 102 17.88 -13.26 16.56
CA ALA A 102 17.53 -12.13 17.43
C ALA A 102 16.88 -10.99 16.64
N ALA A 103 17.43 -10.66 15.47
CA ALA A 103 16.85 -9.68 14.56
C ALA A 103 15.48 -10.13 14.05
N ILE A 104 15.30 -11.41 13.73
CA ILE A 104 14.00 -12.00 13.39
C ILE A 104 13.01 -11.83 14.55
N ALA A 105 13.42 -12.17 15.78
CA ALA A 105 12.56 -12.06 16.95
C ALA A 105 12.12 -10.60 17.20
N ASN A 106 13.01 -9.62 17.00
CA ASN A 106 12.69 -8.20 17.15
C ASN A 106 11.67 -7.72 16.12
N VAL A 107 11.84 -8.09 14.84
CA VAL A 107 10.87 -7.73 13.77
C VAL A 107 9.50 -8.34 14.05
N VAL A 108 9.47 -9.59 14.51
CA VAL A 108 8.22 -10.26 14.92
C VAL A 108 7.59 -9.54 16.12
N ALA A 109 8.38 -9.18 17.13
CA ALA A 109 7.90 -8.46 18.30
C ALA A 109 7.32 -7.08 17.95
N GLU A 110 7.98 -6.32 17.07
CA GLU A 110 7.47 -5.03 16.58
C GLU A 110 6.13 -5.23 15.85
N ARG A 111 6.06 -6.23 14.96
CA ARG A 111 4.82 -6.56 14.22
C ARG A 111 3.67 -6.91 15.17
N VAL A 112 3.94 -7.68 16.22
CA VAL A 112 2.97 -8.08 17.25
C VAL A 112 2.53 -6.87 18.07
N SER A 113 3.47 -6.00 18.48
CA SER A 113 3.17 -4.82 19.32
C SER A 113 2.17 -3.83 18.71
N ARG A 114 2.05 -3.82 17.37
CA ARG A 114 1.11 -2.96 16.64
C ARG A 114 -0.23 -3.63 16.36
N ARG A 115 -0.52 -4.82 16.89
CA ARG A 115 -1.74 -5.58 16.58
C ARG A 115 -2.35 -6.15 17.86
N ALA A 116 -3.67 -6.26 17.86
CA ALA A 116 -4.37 -6.94 18.96
C ALA A 116 -4.11 -8.47 18.95
N TYR A 117 -4.00 -9.07 17.76
CA TYR A 117 -3.70 -10.48 17.53
C TYR A 117 -3.11 -10.68 16.12
N ASP A 118 -2.53 -11.84 15.82
CA ASP A 118 -2.04 -12.10 14.46
C ASP A 118 -3.20 -12.17 13.46
N GLY A 119 -3.15 -11.32 12.43
CA GLY A 119 -4.28 -11.14 11.52
C GLY A 119 -5.02 -9.81 11.71
N ALA A 120 -4.94 -9.18 12.88
CA ALA A 120 -5.56 -7.88 13.11
C ALA A 120 -4.93 -6.77 12.23
N PRO A 121 -5.71 -5.75 11.82
CA PRO A 121 -5.15 -4.53 11.24
C PRO A 121 -4.14 -3.89 12.21
N PRO A 122 -2.96 -3.46 11.75
CA PRO A 122 -2.03 -2.74 12.60
C PRO A 122 -2.58 -1.38 13.05
N THR A 123 -2.27 -0.96 14.28
CA THR A 123 -2.50 0.39 14.76
C THR A 123 -1.59 1.39 14.06
N ILE A 124 -2.01 2.65 13.99
CA ILE A 124 -1.24 3.74 13.40
C ILE A 124 -0.31 4.31 14.49
N PRO A 125 1.03 4.17 14.36
CA PRO A 125 2.00 4.55 15.40
C PRO A 125 2.38 6.05 15.34
N HIS A 126 1.54 6.88 14.74
CA HIS A 126 1.78 8.30 14.57
C HIS A 126 0.47 9.06 14.56
N ALA A 127 0.51 10.35 14.84
CA ALA A 127 -0.65 11.22 14.77
C ALA A 127 -1.30 11.21 13.37
N VAL A 128 -2.63 11.29 13.35
CA VAL A 128 -3.45 11.37 12.13
C VAL A 128 -4.33 12.61 12.23
N HIS A 129 -4.04 13.61 11.39
CA HIS A 129 -4.78 14.88 11.36
C HIS A 129 -5.81 14.96 10.22
N GLN A 130 -5.71 14.07 9.23
CA GLN A 130 -6.53 14.04 8.02
C GLN A 130 -7.08 12.62 7.85
N GLN A 131 -8.36 12.49 7.50
CA GLN A 131 -9.05 11.19 7.44
C GLN A 131 -9.34 10.73 5.99
N ASP A 132 -8.91 11.49 4.99
CA ASP A 132 -9.00 11.06 3.60
C ASP A 132 -7.91 10.03 3.26
N ALA A 133 -8.27 9.06 2.42
CA ALA A 133 -7.33 8.03 1.99
C ALA A 133 -6.11 8.61 1.25
N SER A 134 -6.24 9.73 0.53
CA SER A 134 -5.14 10.35 -0.19
C SER A 134 -3.99 10.82 0.72
N ALA A 135 -4.30 11.36 1.90
CA ALA A 135 -3.31 11.76 2.89
C ALA A 135 -2.48 10.57 3.37
N CYS A 136 -3.12 9.42 3.63
CA CYS A 136 -2.42 8.19 3.99
C CYS A 136 -1.55 7.68 2.83
N LEU A 137 -2.10 7.68 1.61
CA LEU A 137 -1.42 7.18 0.42
C LEU A 137 -0.25 8.04 -0.04
N ALA A 138 -0.14 9.30 0.41
CA ALA A 138 1.01 10.14 0.12
C ALA A 138 2.34 9.49 0.58
N CYS A 139 2.32 8.77 1.71
CA CYS A 139 3.47 8.03 2.24
C CYS A 139 3.33 6.52 2.03
N HIS A 140 2.15 5.96 2.29
CA HIS A 140 1.91 4.52 2.21
C HIS A 140 1.72 4.02 0.77
N GLY A 141 1.43 4.87 -0.20
CA GLY A 141 1.16 4.48 -1.59
C GLY A 141 2.37 3.98 -2.38
N ARG A 142 3.60 4.23 -1.90
CA ARG A 142 4.85 3.82 -2.57
C ARG A 142 5.94 3.33 -1.62
N ALA A 143 5.56 3.00 -0.40
CA ALA A 143 6.47 2.64 0.69
C ALA A 143 7.60 3.67 0.92
N LEU A 144 7.23 4.90 1.34
CA LEU A 144 8.19 5.98 1.56
C LEU A 144 9.01 5.81 2.85
N GLU A 145 10.28 6.20 2.80
CA GLU A 145 11.15 6.30 3.98
C GLU A 145 11.44 7.78 4.28
N ILE A 146 11.27 8.18 5.54
CA ILE A 146 11.48 9.54 6.05
C ILE A 146 12.37 9.43 7.30
N GLY A 147 13.67 9.68 7.15
CA GLY A 147 14.63 9.48 8.24
C GLY A 147 14.68 8.00 8.64
N ASN A 148 14.42 7.70 9.92
CA ASN A 148 14.33 6.33 10.44
C ASN A 148 12.90 5.74 10.38
N LEU A 149 11.92 6.49 9.84
CA LEU A 149 10.55 6.03 9.71
C LEU A 149 10.32 5.46 8.33
N ARG A 150 9.76 4.25 8.28
CA ARG A 150 9.32 3.62 7.04
C ARG A 150 7.81 3.47 7.02
N ALA A 151 7.17 4.13 6.06
CA ALA A 151 5.78 3.88 5.73
C ALA A 151 5.73 2.65 4.84
N ASN A 152 5.18 1.53 5.32
CA ASN A 152 5.01 0.35 4.46
C ASN A 152 3.85 0.53 3.49
N PHE A 153 3.95 -0.08 2.31
CA PHE A 153 2.79 -0.20 1.43
C PHE A 153 1.74 -1.13 2.05
N PRO A 154 0.43 -0.82 2.02
CA PRO A 154 -0.63 -1.67 2.57
C PRO A 154 -0.65 -3.10 2.00
N SER A 155 -1.02 -4.09 2.83
CA SER A 155 -1.12 -5.48 2.39
C SER A 155 -2.34 -5.77 1.50
N HIS A 156 -3.25 -4.81 1.40
CA HIS A 156 -4.44 -4.85 0.56
C HIS A 156 -4.45 -3.69 -0.45
N HIS A 157 -5.42 -3.71 -1.36
CA HIS A 157 -5.65 -2.58 -2.27
C HIS A 157 -6.13 -1.34 -1.48
N PRO A 158 -5.83 -0.11 -1.94
CA PRO A 158 -6.30 1.10 -1.29
C PRO A 158 -7.83 1.09 -1.09
N MET A 159 -8.27 1.49 0.10
CA MET A 159 -9.67 1.63 0.47
C MET A 159 -10.00 3.11 0.69
N SER A 160 -11.28 3.47 0.65
CA SER A 160 -11.75 4.85 0.79
C SER A 160 -11.52 5.45 2.18
N SER A 161 -11.45 4.62 3.22
CA SER A 161 -11.16 5.06 4.58
C SER A 161 -10.31 4.02 5.31
N CYS A 162 -9.08 4.41 5.65
CA CYS A 162 -8.10 3.58 6.33
C CYS A 162 -8.40 3.44 7.83
N ASN A 163 -8.97 4.49 8.43
CA ASN A 163 -9.28 4.57 9.87
C ASN A 163 -10.52 3.78 10.29
N GLN A 164 -11.24 3.14 9.35
CA GLN A 164 -12.25 2.13 9.68
C GLN A 164 -11.62 0.91 10.36
N CYS A 165 -10.38 0.56 10.00
CA CYS A 165 -9.69 -0.62 10.51
C CYS A 165 -8.40 -0.26 11.27
N HIS A 166 -7.66 0.75 10.81
CA HIS A 166 -6.39 1.16 11.40
C HIS A 166 -6.61 2.31 12.39
N VAL A 167 -6.53 2.01 13.68
CA VAL A 167 -6.78 2.99 14.75
C VAL A 167 -5.46 3.62 15.22
N PRO A 168 -5.38 4.95 15.37
CA PRO A 168 -4.23 5.61 16.02
C PRO A 168 -4.05 5.13 17.45
N ASN A 169 -2.81 4.81 17.83
CA ASN A 169 -2.47 4.56 19.23
C ASN A 169 -1.84 5.78 19.93
N GLU A 170 -1.58 6.85 19.17
CA GLU A 170 -1.18 8.16 19.68
C GLU A 170 -2.35 9.15 19.66
N SER A 171 -2.29 10.17 20.50
CA SER A 171 -3.37 11.15 20.61
C SER A 171 -3.57 11.98 19.32
N PRO A 172 -4.84 12.29 18.95
CA PRO A 172 -6.07 11.92 19.64
C PRO A 172 -6.52 10.47 19.36
N VAL A 173 -6.59 9.63 20.40
CA VAL A 173 -7.09 8.25 20.31
C VAL A 173 -8.62 8.27 20.48
N PRO A 174 -9.41 7.74 19.52
CA PRO A 174 -10.86 7.61 19.68
C PRO A 174 -11.20 6.83 20.95
N GLY A 175 -12.01 7.41 21.84
CA GLY A 175 -12.40 6.76 23.10
C GLY A 175 -11.37 6.85 24.25
N GLY A 176 -10.25 7.56 24.07
CA GLY A 176 -9.19 7.71 25.10
C GLY A 176 -9.61 8.36 26.43
N LEU A 177 -10.84 8.87 26.52
CA LEU A 177 -11.43 9.40 27.76
C LEU A 177 -12.09 8.33 28.65
N LEU A 178 -12.11 7.06 28.22
CA LEU A 178 -12.71 5.93 28.96
C LEU A 178 -11.66 4.89 29.37
N PRO A 179 -10.67 5.24 30.22
CA PRO A 179 -9.50 4.39 30.46
C PRO A 179 -9.80 3.04 31.15
N ASN A 180 -11.00 2.83 31.72
CA ASN A 180 -11.31 1.63 32.53
C ASN A 180 -12.74 1.08 32.37
N ALA A 181 -13.49 1.44 31.31
CA ALA A 181 -14.94 1.15 31.26
C ALA A 181 -15.34 -0.06 30.41
N LEU A 182 -14.42 -0.69 29.65
CA LEU A 182 -14.76 -1.77 28.73
C LEU A 182 -14.01 -3.07 29.08
N PRO A 183 -14.70 -4.23 29.05
CA PRO A 183 -14.03 -5.53 29.13
C PRO A 183 -12.95 -5.65 28.06
N VAL A 184 -11.73 -6.00 28.48
CA VAL A 184 -10.62 -6.26 27.55
C VAL A 184 -10.91 -7.58 26.84
N ALA A 185 -10.91 -7.56 25.50
CA ALA A 185 -11.05 -8.77 24.71
C ALA A 185 -9.96 -9.79 25.09
N GLN A 186 -10.38 -11.03 25.39
CA GLN A 186 -9.47 -12.15 25.72
C GLN A 186 -9.10 -12.98 24.49
N PHE A 187 -9.36 -12.46 23.28
CA PHE A 187 -9.08 -13.16 22.04
C PHE A 187 -7.61 -12.98 21.64
N GLU A 188 -6.85 -14.07 21.56
CA GLU A 188 -5.41 -14.06 21.26
C GLU A 188 -5.08 -14.34 19.78
N GLY A 189 -6.04 -14.90 19.03
CA GLY A 189 -5.82 -15.35 17.65
C GLY A 189 -4.89 -16.57 17.53
N LEU A 190 -4.44 -16.88 16.32
CA LEU A 190 -3.48 -17.96 16.06
C LEU A 190 -2.06 -17.38 16.06
N PRO A 191 -1.07 -18.01 16.71
CA PRO A 191 0.30 -17.50 16.68
C PRO A 191 0.91 -17.61 15.27
N PRO A 192 1.85 -16.70 14.92
CA PRO A 192 2.55 -16.78 13.64
C PRO A 192 3.35 -18.10 13.56
N LYS A 193 3.21 -18.81 12.44
CA LYS A 193 3.95 -20.06 12.19
C LYS A 193 4.64 -20.04 10.82
N ARG A 194 5.58 -20.97 10.63
CA ARG A 194 6.11 -21.28 9.30
C ARG A 194 5.10 -22.12 8.52
N GLY A 195 4.97 -21.84 7.23
CA GLY A 195 4.18 -22.67 6.32
C GLY A 195 4.75 -24.08 6.18
N GLU A 196 3.89 -25.07 6.37
CA GLU A 196 4.20 -26.48 6.13
C GLU A 196 4.40 -26.76 4.64
N ARG A 197 5.10 -27.84 4.32
CA ARG A 197 5.35 -28.29 2.95
C ARG A 197 4.77 -29.68 2.78
N ALA A 198 4.15 -29.92 1.64
CA ALA A 198 3.65 -31.25 1.29
C ALA A 198 4.79 -32.29 1.16
N TRP A 199 5.99 -31.87 0.73
CA TRP A 199 7.22 -32.69 0.71
C TRP A 199 8.48 -31.82 0.73
N GLY A 200 9.65 -32.46 0.91
CA GLY A 200 10.99 -31.84 0.89
C GLY A 200 11.33 -31.19 -0.45
N GLY A 201 10.82 -29.99 -0.70
CA GLY A 201 11.01 -29.25 -1.93
C GLY A 201 9.72 -28.62 -2.48
N ALA A 202 8.54 -29.03 -2.01
CA ALA A 202 7.29 -28.35 -2.31
C ALA A 202 7.32 -26.92 -1.74
N PRO A 203 6.75 -25.90 -2.42
CA PRO A 203 6.56 -24.59 -1.81
C PRO A 203 5.81 -24.69 -0.47
N PRO A 204 6.17 -23.89 0.54
CA PRO A 204 5.42 -23.84 1.78
C PRO A 204 4.03 -23.24 1.54
N VAL A 205 3.03 -23.70 2.29
CA VAL A 205 1.72 -23.04 2.32
C VAL A 205 1.84 -21.62 2.91
N ILE A 206 0.88 -20.75 2.61
CA ILE A 206 0.80 -19.40 3.18
C ILE A 206 0.26 -19.53 4.62
N PRO A 207 1.06 -19.28 5.67
CA PRO A 207 0.69 -19.58 7.06
C PRO A 207 -0.09 -18.43 7.71
N HIS A 208 -0.89 -17.70 6.94
CA HIS A 208 -1.72 -16.59 7.39
C HIS A 208 -2.90 -16.39 6.42
N PRO A 209 -3.98 -15.70 6.84
CA PRO A 209 -5.08 -15.36 5.94
C PRO A 209 -4.59 -14.56 4.73
N THR A 210 -5.19 -14.78 3.55
CA THR A 210 -4.89 -14.02 2.33
C THR A 210 -5.82 -12.83 2.12
N PHE A 211 -7.03 -12.87 2.68
CA PHE A 211 -7.96 -11.74 2.67
C PHE A 211 -7.35 -10.51 3.38
N LEU A 212 -7.41 -9.37 2.70
CA LEU A 212 -6.75 -8.11 3.06
C LEU A 212 -5.21 -8.19 3.16
N ARG A 213 -4.62 -9.24 2.58
CA ARG A 213 -3.17 -9.52 2.51
C ARG A 213 -2.73 -9.98 1.12
N GLU A 214 -3.47 -9.57 0.10
CA GLU A 214 -3.27 -10.00 -1.28
C GLU A 214 -1.95 -9.46 -1.88
N ARG A 215 -1.44 -8.34 -1.34
CA ARG A 215 -0.20 -7.71 -1.79
C ARG A 215 0.99 -8.30 -1.03
N CYS A 216 1.34 -9.54 -1.36
CA CYS A 216 2.40 -10.34 -0.72
C CYS A 216 3.73 -9.55 -0.52
N MET A 217 4.08 -8.70 -1.49
CA MET A 217 5.32 -7.90 -1.47
C MET A 217 5.33 -6.77 -0.44
N SER A 218 4.19 -6.41 0.15
CA SER A 218 4.13 -5.48 1.29
C SER A 218 4.88 -5.99 2.53
N CYS A 219 4.95 -7.32 2.69
CA CYS A 219 5.64 -7.99 3.78
C CYS A 219 6.89 -8.71 3.27
N HIS A 220 6.77 -9.47 2.18
CA HIS A 220 7.86 -10.32 1.66
C HIS A 220 8.74 -9.65 0.59
N GLY A 221 8.47 -8.40 0.24
CA GLY A 221 9.23 -7.64 -0.75
C GLY A 221 10.46 -6.92 -0.17
N PRO A 222 11.24 -6.21 -1.01
CA PRO A 222 12.48 -5.55 -0.60
C PRO A 222 12.28 -4.50 0.49
N THR A 223 11.14 -3.82 0.45
CA THR A 223 10.75 -2.79 1.42
C THR A 223 9.87 -3.33 2.54
N GLY A 224 9.53 -4.63 2.52
CA GLY A 224 8.64 -5.25 3.48
C GLY A 224 9.30 -5.58 4.82
N ASN A 225 8.44 -5.74 5.83
CA ASN A 225 8.84 -5.95 7.23
C ASN A 225 8.75 -7.42 7.68
N ASP A 226 8.83 -8.39 6.76
CA ASP A 226 8.85 -9.82 7.12
C ASP A 226 10.28 -10.40 7.13
N PRO A 227 10.67 -11.16 8.17
CA PRO A 227 11.97 -11.81 8.25
C PRO A 227 12.22 -12.88 7.18
N ILE A 228 11.17 -13.43 6.55
CA ILE A 228 11.26 -14.49 5.53
C ILE A 228 11.10 -13.87 4.13
N ARG A 229 11.90 -12.84 3.80
CA ARG A 229 11.89 -12.23 2.46
C ARG A 229 11.90 -13.31 1.37
N THR A 230 11.13 -13.10 0.30
CA THR A 230 11.05 -14.09 -0.77
C THR A 230 12.37 -14.16 -1.53
N SER A 231 12.82 -15.37 -1.87
CA SER A 231 14.00 -15.57 -2.71
C SER A 231 13.69 -15.38 -4.21
N HIS A 232 12.43 -15.17 -4.57
CA HIS A 232 11.98 -15.01 -5.96
C HIS A 232 10.91 -13.92 -6.09
N PRO A 233 11.26 -12.65 -5.79
CA PRO A 233 10.32 -11.54 -5.79
C PRO A 233 9.79 -11.17 -7.18
N TRP A 234 10.45 -11.61 -8.25
CA TRP A 234 10.03 -11.37 -9.62
C TRP A 234 8.78 -12.18 -10.02
N ARG A 235 8.39 -13.19 -9.24
CA ARG A 235 7.18 -13.98 -9.49
C ARG A 235 5.94 -13.17 -9.09
N GLN A 236 5.10 -12.85 -10.06
CA GLN A 236 3.94 -11.96 -9.86
C GLN A 236 2.73 -12.64 -9.20
N SER A 237 2.71 -13.97 -9.13
CA SER A 237 1.54 -14.73 -8.68
C SER A 237 1.98 -15.81 -7.70
N CYS A 238 2.21 -15.40 -6.46
CA CYS A 238 2.72 -16.25 -5.39
C CYS A 238 1.80 -17.45 -5.12
N THR A 239 0.48 -17.24 -5.23
CA THR A 239 -0.56 -18.24 -4.99
C THR A 239 -0.61 -19.35 -6.04
N GLN A 240 0.08 -19.22 -7.19
CA GLN A 240 0.25 -20.34 -8.13
C GLN A 240 1.07 -21.49 -7.53
N CYS A 241 1.95 -21.18 -6.58
CA CYS A 241 2.85 -22.17 -5.98
C CYS A 241 2.60 -22.31 -4.47
N HIS A 242 2.28 -21.22 -3.79
CA HIS A 242 2.01 -21.20 -2.36
C HIS A 242 0.50 -21.24 -2.12
N ALA A 243 -0.02 -22.43 -1.83
CA ALA A 243 -1.43 -22.59 -1.46
C ALA A 243 -1.70 -21.98 -0.07
N PRO A 244 -2.88 -21.41 0.19
CA PRO A 244 -3.25 -21.00 1.54
C PRO A 244 -3.29 -22.17 2.53
N ASP A 245 -2.88 -21.92 3.78
CA ASP A 245 -3.08 -22.85 4.89
C ASP A 245 -4.57 -22.93 5.20
N ALA A 246 -5.16 -24.12 5.04
CA ALA A 246 -6.61 -24.30 5.14
C ALA A 246 -7.12 -23.81 6.50
N GLU A 247 -6.48 -24.13 7.63
CA GLU A 247 -6.94 -23.70 8.96
C GLU A 247 -6.94 -22.18 9.16
N ARG A 248 -6.06 -21.46 8.46
CA ARG A 248 -5.87 -20.02 8.64
C ARG A 248 -6.63 -19.19 7.62
N ASP A 249 -6.84 -19.72 6.42
CA ASP A 249 -7.52 -19.01 5.35
C ASP A 249 -8.98 -19.46 5.24
N GLN A 250 -9.74 -19.16 6.30
CA GLN A 250 -11.15 -19.56 6.48
C GLN A 250 -12.13 -18.48 6.01
N HIS A 251 -11.73 -17.61 5.07
CA HIS A 251 -12.66 -16.63 4.53
C HIS A 251 -13.66 -17.32 3.60
N PRO A 252 -14.96 -16.96 3.64
CA PRO A 252 -15.95 -17.44 2.67
C PRO A 252 -15.75 -16.83 1.28
#